data_AF-A0A2V7ACT7-F1
#
_entry.id   AF-A0A2V7ACT7-F1
#
_cell.length_a   1.000
_cell.length_b   1.000
_cell.length_c   1.000
_cell.angle_alpha   90.00
_cell.angle_beta   90.00
_cell.angle_gamma   90.00
#
_symmetry.space_group_name_H-M   'P 1'
#
loop_
_entity.id
_entity.type
_entity.pdbx_description
1 polymer ?
#
loop_
_entity_poly.entity_id
_entity_poly.type
_entity_poly.pdbx_seq_one_letter_code
_entity_poly.pdbx_strand_id
1 'polypeptide(L)'
;MKDMICETTARLGRQVYHDRLRAVVLTGSLARNEATFVNDGQGWRLLGDAEFMLVFGERDVLPSDADLTVISRKIEERIRRDGVRAEVTLSALGPSYLRRLPPSIFAYELRACGETVVGDTEVLGLIREFTPGDIPLEDAWRMLANRLVEQLESGNELLEGRPTLSPGAYYRTVKLYLDMATSLLVFVGRYAPTYAERAKILASLAEQQGHMTTWPFPLGPFADKVAACTEWKLSVADRATVSRAFWEDAVDHARALWRWELARLQGGDANGSSAHVLMARWMQRQPVRDRLRGWAYVIRQNGWHRSWLRWPQWARLALAASPRYSVYAAACDLLFAIRSSESLVAKGSNGRSFWEELRRQLPVVTCPGPANGQPPWHDLATDVLFNYRKFLVNTRS
;
A
#
# COMPACT_ATOMS: atom_id res chain seq x y z
N MET A 1 5.73 18.35 -17.20
CA MET A 1 4.62 18.07 -16.25
C MET A 1 5.10 18.05 -14.81
N LYS A 2 6.07 17.20 -14.45
CA LYS A 2 6.73 17.21 -13.13
C LYS A 2 7.14 18.64 -12.71
N ASP A 3 7.93 19.31 -13.54
CA ASP A 3 8.45 20.65 -13.24
C ASP A 3 7.34 21.67 -12.96
N MET A 4 6.25 21.65 -13.73
CA MET A 4 5.08 22.50 -13.50
C MET A 4 4.43 22.24 -12.13
N ILE A 5 4.25 20.97 -11.75
CA ILE A 5 3.67 20.58 -10.45
C ILE A 5 4.61 21.05 -9.33
N CYS A 6 5.91 20.80 -9.47
CA CYS A 6 6.95 21.21 -8.53
C CYS A 6 6.99 22.73 -8.36
N GLU A 7 7.05 23.48 -9.46
CA GLU A 7 7.11 24.94 -9.46
C GLU A 7 5.86 25.56 -8.84
N THR A 8 4.68 25.06 -9.20
CA THR A 8 3.40 25.55 -8.63
C THR A 8 3.36 25.29 -7.13
N THR A 9 3.75 24.09 -6.70
CA THR A 9 3.79 23.71 -5.28
C THR A 9 4.77 24.56 -4.50
N ALA A 10 6.00 24.73 -5.00
CA ALA A 10 7.03 25.55 -4.38
C ALA A 10 6.60 27.03 -4.28
N ARG A 11 5.99 27.57 -5.34
CA ARG A 11 5.52 28.96 -5.38
C ARG A 11 4.41 29.20 -4.35
N LEU A 12 3.40 28.35 -4.28
CA LEU A 12 2.33 28.49 -3.28
C LEU A 12 2.85 28.27 -1.86
N GLY A 13 3.69 27.26 -1.65
CA GLY A 13 4.29 26.98 -0.34
C GLY A 13 5.03 28.20 0.19
N ARG A 14 5.90 28.82 -0.62
CA ARG A 14 6.63 30.04 -0.26
C ARG A 14 5.71 31.24 -0.06
N GLN A 15 4.69 31.39 -0.90
CA GLN A 15 3.73 32.50 -0.79
C GLN A 15 2.92 32.43 0.51
N VAL A 16 2.58 31.23 0.99
CA VAL A 16 1.73 31.05 2.17
C VAL A 16 2.55 31.02 3.46
N TYR A 17 3.71 30.38 3.43
CA TYR A 17 4.50 30.12 4.65
C TYR A 17 5.73 31.00 4.80
N HIS A 18 6.12 31.74 3.75
CA HIS A 18 7.24 32.68 3.77
C HIS A 18 8.51 32.05 4.38
N ASP A 19 9.17 32.76 5.28
CA ASP A 19 10.45 32.40 5.89
C ASP A 19 10.37 31.18 6.83
N ARG A 20 9.15 30.75 7.20
CA ARG A 20 8.95 29.53 8.03
C ARG A 20 9.20 28.25 7.24
N LEU A 21 9.12 28.31 5.91
CA LEU A 21 9.33 27.15 5.05
C LEU A 21 10.81 27.01 4.71
N ARG A 22 11.48 26.05 5.35
CA ARG A 22 12.89 25.73 5.11
C ARG A 22 13.10 25.05 3.77
N ALA A 23 12.25 24.09 3.42
CA ALA A 23 12.35 23.35 2.16
C ALA A 23 11.01 22.78 1.71
N VAL A 24 10.87 22.57 0.40
CA VAL A 24 9.84 21.74 -0.21
C VAL A 24 10.53 20.55 -0.84
N VAL A 25 10.22 19.35 -0.36
CA VAL A 25 10.78 18.10 -0.86
C VAL A 25 9.70 17.33 -1.61
N LEU A 26 9.98 16.93 -2.85
CA LEU A 26 9.19 15.99 -3.61
C LEU A 26 9.60 14.55 -3.26
N THR A 27 8.62 13.66 -3.12
CA THR A 27 8.84 12.22 -2.88
C THR A 27 7.97 11.35 -3.79
N GLY A 28 8.06 10.04 -3.62
CA GLY A 28 7.23 9.06 -4.31
C GLY A 28 7.62 8.84 -5.78
N SER A 29 6.66 8.38 -6.58
CA SER A 29 6.92 8.01 -7.99
C SER A 29 7.37 9.20 -8.86
N LEU A 30 6.92 10.42 -8.54
CA LEU A 30 7.30 11.61 -9.29
C LEU A 30 8.76 12.02 -9.03
N ALA A 31 9.25 11.86 -7.79
CA ALA A 31 10.65 12.11 -7.46
C ALA A 31 11.60 11.15 -8.21
N ARG A 32 11.20 9.87 -8.28
CA ARG A 32 11.94 8.81 -9.01
C ARG A 32 11.89 8.91 -10.53
N ASN A 33 11.13 9.86 -11.10
CA ASN A 33 10.82 9.92 -12.52
C ASN A 33 10.09 8.66 -13.05
N GLU A 34 9.28 8.03 -12.19
CA GLU A 34 8.49 6.81 -12.48
C GLU A 34 6.97 7.07 -12.41
N ALA A 35 6.58 8.35 -12.46
CA ALA A 35 5.19 8.78 -12.50
C ALA A 35 4.57 8.51 -13.88
N THR A 36 3.35 7.97 -13.88
CA THR A 36 2.63 7.65 -15.12
C THR A 36 1.65 8.76 -15.44
N PHE A 37 1.80 9.38 -16.61
CA PHE A 37 0.87 10.38 -17.12
C PHE A 37 0.11 9.82 -18.32
N VAL A 38 -1.21 10.00 -18.33
CA VAL A 38 -2.08 9.60 -19.44
C VAL A 38 -2.82 10.80 -19.97
N ASN A 39 -2.87 10.95 -21.30
CA ASN A 39 -3.73 11.93 -21.95
C ASN A 39 -5.10 11.30 -22.22
N ASP A 40 -6.18 11.92 -21.74
CA ASP A 40 -7.55 11.40 -21.92
C ASP A 40 -8.46 12.36 -22.72
N GLY A 41 -7.87 13.29 -23.47
CA GLY A 41 -8.59 14.28 -24.27
C GLY A 41 -9.02 15.53 -23.49
N GLN A 42 -9.05 15.49 -22.16
CA GLN A 42 -9.24 16.68 -21.30
C GLN A 42 -7.91 17.27 -20.79
N GLY A 43 -6.80 16.78 -21.32
CA GLY A 43 -5.44 17.10 -20.88
C GLY A 43 -4.75 15.89 -20.27
N TRP A 44 -3.64 16.16 -19.58
CA TRP A 44 -2.84 15.13 -18.94
C TRP A 44 -3.39 14.80 -17.56
N ARG A 45 -3.34 13.52 -17.18
CA ARG A 45 -3.73 13.03 -15.86
C ARG A 45 -2.62 12.16 -15.28
N LEU A 46 -2.19 12.48 -14.07
CA LEU A 46 -1.29 11.64 -13.29
C LEU A 46 -2.08 10.43 -12.76
N LEU A 47 -1.63 9.19 -13.01
CA LEU A 47 -2.26 7.97 -12.49
C LEU A 47 -1.88 7.63 -11.04
N GLY A 48 -1.58 8.66 -10.25
CA GLY A 48 -1.22 8.57 -8.84
C GLY A 48 -1.26 9.96 -8.25
N ASP A 49 -0.57 10.14 -7.14
CA ASP A 49 -0.43 11.40 -6.43
C ASP A 49 0.98 11.98 -6.58
N ALA A 50 1.05 13.31 -6.44
CA ALA A 50 2.28 14.05 -6.26
C ALA A 50 2.43 14.37 -4.77
N GLU A 51 3.32 13.64 -4.09
CA GLU A 51 3.56 13.79 -2.66
C GLU A 51 4.68 14.79 -2.39
N PHE A 52 4.41 15.78 -1.56
CA PHE A 52 5.39 16.75 -1.09
C PHE A 52 5.46 16.84 0.42
N MET A 53 6.68 17.02 0.92
CA MET A 53 6.99 17.30 2.30
C MET A 53 7.41 18.76 2.45
N LEU A 54 6.64 19.52 3.22
CA LEU A 54 6.95 20.89 3.62
C LEU A 54 7.77 20.84 4.91
N VAL A 55 9.05 21.20 4.82
CA VAL A 55 9.95 21.19 5.97
C VAL A 55 9.97 22.57 6.60
N PHE A 56 9.60 22.64 7.88
CA PHE A 56 9.61 23.86 8.68
C PHE A 56 10.82 23.91 9.62
N GLY A 57 11.04 25.02 10.31
CA GLY A 57 12.03 25.13 11.37
C GLY A 57 11.69 24.22 12.57
N GLU A 58 12.71 23.87 13.36
CA GLU A 58 12.57 22.93 14.48
C GLU A 58 11.59 23.41 15.57
N ARG A 59 11.40 24.74 15.68
CA ARG A 59 10.51 25.37 16.67
C ARG A 59 9.23 25.94 16.06
N ASP A 60 9.04 25.78 14.76
CA ASP A 60 7.84 26.30 14.11
C ASP A 60 6.62 25.45 14.44
N VAL A 61 5.48 26.12 14.64
CA VAL A 61 4.18 25.44 14.70
C VAL A 61 3.89 24.88 13.31
N LEU A 62 3.67 23.57 13.19
CA LEU A 62 3.32 22.98 11.90
C LEU A 62 1.87 23.35 11.52
N PRO A 63 1.59 23.64 10.23
CA PRO A 63 0.22 23.83 9.77
C PRO A 63 -0.62 22.57 10.01
N SER A 64 -1.93 22.76 10.20
CA SER A 64 -2.86 21.66 10.38
C SER A 64 -3.13 20.92 9.07
N ASP A 65 -3.61 19.67 9.13
CA ASP A 65 -4.03 18.92 7.95
C ASP A 65 -5.12 19.64 7.14
N ALA A 66 -5.98 20.41 7.81
CA ALA A 66 -7.00 21.23 7.17
C ALA A 66 -6.37 22.37 6.35
N ASP A 67 -5.34 23.04 6.89
CA ASP A 67 -4.62 24.09 6.17
C ASP A 67 -3.89 23.53 4.95
N LEU A 68 -3.23 22.37 5.12
CA LEU A 68 -2.55 21.67 4.03
C LEU A 68 -3.54 21.27 2.92
N THR A 69 -4.71 20.76 3.28
CA THR A 69 -5.77 20.39 2.31
C THR A 69 -6.23 21.59 1.48
N VAL A 70 -6.39 22.77 2.12
CA VAL A 70 -6.76 24.00 1.42
C VAL A 70 -5.69 24.41 0.41
N ILE A 71 -4.41 24.26 0.75
CA ILE A 71 -3.30 24.58 -0.15
C ILE A 71 -3.18 23.56 -1.28
N SER A 72 -3.26 22.25 -0.98
CA SER A 72 -3.31 21.17 -1.96
C SER A 72 -4.33 21.47 -3.05
N ARG A 73 -5.58 21.76 -2.66
CA ARG A 73 -6.65 22.09 -3.63
C ARG A 73 -6.32 23.31 -4.49
N LYS A 74 -5.69 24.35 -3.91
CA LYS A 74 -5.27 25.53 -4.69
C LYS A 74 -4.15 25.20 -5.69
N ILE A 75 -3.24 24.30 -5.35
CA ILE A 75 -2.20 23.81 -6.27
C ILE A 75 -2.87 23.03 -7.40
N GLU A 76 -3.73 22.06 -7.06
CA GLU A 76 -4.48 21.23 -8.00
C GLU A 76 -5.32 22.06 -8.98
N GLU A 77 -6.01 23.09 -8.48
CA GLU A 77 -6.77 24.02 -9.31
C GLU A 77 -5.91 24.80 -10.30
N ARG A 78 -4.68 25.17 -9.92
CA ARG A 78 -3.75 25.91 -10.80
C ARG A 78 -3.17 24.99 -11.87
N ILE A 79 -2.62 23.84 -11.49
CA ILE A 79 -2.08 22.88 -12.47
C ILE A 79 -3.14 22.37 -13.43
N ARG A 80 -4.40 22.27 -12.98
CA ARG A 80 -5.54 21.91 -13.84
C ARG A 80 -5.85 22.98 -14.89
N ARG A 81 -5.66 24.27 -14.58
CA ARG A 81 -5.81 25.35 -15.59
C ARG A 81 -4.76 25.23 -16.69
N ASP A 82 -3.61 24.67 -16.36
CA ASP A 82 -2.51 24.42 -17.30
C ASP A 82 -2.62 23.03 -17.97
N GLY A 83 -3.79 22.40 -17.89
CA GLY A 83 -4.10 21.15 -18.59
C GLY A 83 -3.60 19.87 -17.92
N VAL A 84 -3.19 19.93 -16.64
CA VAL A 84 -2.70 18.77 -15.88
C VAL A 84 -3.60 18.50 -14.67
N ARG A 85 -4.17 17.29 -14.59
CA ARG A 85 -4.89 16.80 -13.41
C ARG A 85 -3.99 15.87 -12.62
N ALA A 86 -3.61 16.30 -11.43
CA ALA A 86 -2.89 15.48 -10.46
C ALA A 86 -3.46 15.74 -9.07
N GLU A 87 -3.54 14.69 -8.24
CA GLU A 87 -3.78 14.83 -6.81
C GLU A 87 -2.47 15.25 -6.14
N VAL A 88 -2.52 16.25 -5.26
CA VAL A 88 -1.35 16.79 -4.57
C VAL A 88 -1.49 16.59 -3.08
N THR A 89 -0.64 15.73 -2.52
CA THR A 89 -0.61 15.45 -1.08
C THR A 89 0.51 16.26 -0.44
N LEU A 90 0.18 17.07 0.56
CA LEU A 90 1.15 17.83 1.34
C LEU A 90 1.25 17.26 2.76
N SER A 91 2.47 17.11 3.26
CA SER A 91 2.74 16.78 4.66
C SER A 91 3.68 17.81 5.28
N ALA A 92 3.36 18.33 6.46
CA ALA A 92 4.23 19.25 7.19
C ALA A 92 5.08 18.50 8.21
N LEU A 93 6.38 18.79 8.25
CA LEU A 93 7.30 18.16 9.18
C LEU A 93 8.43 19.09 9.61
N GLY A 94 9.03 18.80 10.76
CA GLY A 94 10.26 19.44 11.23
C GLY A 94 11.50 18.58 10.95
N PRO A 95 12.72 19.14 11.08
CA PRO A 95 13.96 18.44 10.78
C PRO A 95 14.18 17.20 11.67
N SER A 96 13.70 17.23 12.92
CA SER A 96 13.78 16.07 13.81
C SER A 96 12.92 14.88 13.38
N TYR A 97 11.89 15.06 12.55
CA TYR A 97 11.19 13.93 11.94
C TYR A 97 12.16 13.14 11.04
N LEU A 98 12.88 13.83 10.14
CA LEU A 98 13.83 13.19 9.21
C LEU A 98 14.96 12.47 9.94
N ARG A 99 15.51 13.08 11.00
CA ARG A 99 16.56 12.46 11.84
C ARG A 99 16.10 11.20 12.57
N ARG A 100 14.80 11.10 12.89
CA ARG A 100 14.21 9.98 13.63
C ARG A 100 13.53 8.95 12.74
N LEU A 101 13.54 9.12 11.41
CA LEU A 101 12.98 8.14 10.50
C LEU A 101 13.67 6.79 10.72
N PRO A 102 12.92 5.73 11.07
CA PRO A 102 13.49 4.40 11.17
C PRO A 102 13.83 3.87 9.77
N PRO A 103 14.76 2.89 9.67
CA PRO A 103 14.93 2.12 8.45
C PRO A 103 13.58 1.58 7.97
N SER A 104 13.24 1.94 6.73
CA SER A 104 11.97 1.60 6.08
C SER A 104 12.15 1.79 4.57
N ILE A 105 11.28 1.15 3.79
CA ILE A 105 11.16 1.35 2.33
C ILE A 105 10.98 2.85 2.06
N PHE A 106 10.07 3.49 2.80
CA PHE A 106 9.81 4.93 2.65
C PHE A 106 11.06 5.79 2.90
N ALA A 107 11.77 5.59 4.02
CA ALA A 107 12.96 6.38 4.33
C ALA A 107 14.10 6.12 3.33
N TYR A 108 14.21 4.90 2.82
CA TYR A 108 15.22 4.52 1.84
C TYR A 108 14.98 5.21 0.50
N GLU A 109 13.75 5.15 -0.02
CA GLU A 109 13.35 5.84 -1.25
C GLU A 109 13.44 7.36 -1.10
N LEU A 110 12.99 7.91 0.04
CA LEU A 110 13.06 9.36 0.31
C LEU A 110 14.50 9.87 0.30
N ARG A 111 15.44 9.14 0.92
CA ARG A 111 16.86 9.55 0.94
C ARG A 111 17.51 9.38 -0.44
N ALA A 112 17.23 8.27 -1.14
CA ALA A 112 17.90 7.96 -2.40
C ALA A 112 17.35 8.75 -3.60
N CYS A 113 16.05 9.06 -3.60
CA CYS A 113 15.35 9.61 -4.76
C CYS A 113 14.53 10.87 -4.46
N GLY A 114 14.41 11.28 -3.19
CA GLY A 114 13.74 12.53 -2.85
C GLY A 114 14.43 13.73 -3.49
N GLU A 115 13.66 14.75 -3.83
CA GLU A 115 14.17 15.93 -4.52
C GLU A 115 13.78 17.19 -3.77
N THR A 116 14.77 17.97 -3.33
CA THR A 116 14.51 19.31 -2.79
C THR A 116 14.16 20.24 -3.95
N VAL A 117 12.87 20.47 -4.16
CA VAL A 117 12.34 21.36 -5.20
C VAL A 117 12.74 22.81 -4.93
N VAL A 118 12.74 23.20 -3.65
CA VAL A 118 13.07 24.58 -3.26
C VAL A 118 13.54 24.65 -1.81
N GLY A 119 14.44 25.60 -1.51
CA GLY A 119 14.94 25.82 -0.14
C GLY A 119 16.25 25.08 0.14
N ASP A 120 16.39 24.57 1.35
CA ASP A 120 17.60 23.88 1.81
C ASP A 120 17.83 22.52 1.12
N THR A 121 18.87 22.45 0.28
CA THR A 121 19.22 21.25 -0.52
C THR A 121 19.73 20.10 0.33
N GLU A 122 20.27 20.36 1.52
CA GLU A 122 20.88 19.36 2.38
C GLU A 122 19.87 18.68 3.33
N VAL A 123 18.60 19.08 3.26
CA VAL A 123 17.56 18.65 4.22
C VAL A 123 17.36 17.13 4.24
N LEU A 124 17.50 16.45 3.09
CA LEU A 124 17.39 14.99 2.99
C LEU A 124 18.60 14.27 3.58
N GLY A 125 19.74 14.96 3.67
CA GLY A 125 20.95 14.49 4.36
C GLY A 125 20.72 14.20 5.84
N LEU A 126 19.66 14.76 6.44
CA LEU A 126 19.27 14.50 7.83
C LEU A 126 18.75 13.07 8.09
N ILE A 127 18.31 12.36 7.05
CA ILE A 127 17.86 10.96 7.16
C ILE A 127 19.10 10.10 7.39
N ARG A 128 19.11 9.25 8.41
CA ARG A 128 20.26 8.37 8.68
C ARG A 128 20.54 7.44 7.49
N GLU A 129 21.82 7.19 7.21
CA GLU A 129 22.22 6.15 6.24
C GLU A 129 21.98 4.74 6.80
N PHE A 130 21.44 3.88 5.93
CA PHE A 130 21.26 2.47 6.17
C PHE A 130 21.21 1.72 4.83
N THR A 131 21.40 0.41 4.89
CA THR A 131 21.41 -0.49 3.72
C THR A 131 20.03 -1.12 3.50
N PRO A 132 19.75 -1.66 2.31
CA PRO A 132 18.53 -2.44 2.07
C PRO A 132 18.29 -3.57 3.09
N GLY A 133 19.36 -4.17 3.64
CA GLY A 133 19.27 -5.22 4.65
C GLY A 133 18.84 -4.75 6.04
N ASP A 134 18.89 -3.44 6.31
CA ASP A 134 18.44 -2.86 7.58
C ASP A 134 16.93 -2.58 7.58
N ILE A 135 16.26 -2.66 6.42
CA ILE A 135 14.81 -2.48 6.29
C ILE A 135 14.10 -3.66 6.98
N PRO A 136 13.22 -3.40 7.96
CA PRO A 136 12.45 -4.47 8.59
C PRO A 136 11.61 -5.23 7.56
N LEU A 137 11.71 -6.56 7.56
CA LEU A 137 10.92 -7.43 6.69
C LEU A 137 9.40 -7.20 6.82
N GLU A 138 8.95 -6.80 8.01
CA GLU A 138 7.55 -6.46 8.26
C GLU A 138 7.08 -5.27 7.40
N ASP A 139 7.96 -4.33 7.05
CA ASP A 139 7.61 -3.16 6.22
C ASP A 139 7.21 -3.60 4.80
N ALA A 140 8.01 -4.50 4.21
CA ALA A 140 7.72 -5.14 2.94
C ALA A 140 6.43 -5.97 2.96
N TRP A 141 6.26 -6.81 3.99
CA TRP A 141 5.04 -7.60 4.17
C TRP A 141 3.79 -6.74 4.32
N ARG A 142 3.86 -5.63 5.09
CA ARG A 142 2.74 -4.68 5.25
C ARG A 142 2.39 -4.00 3.93
N MET A 143 3.38 -3.64 3.12
CA MET A 143 3.16 -3.06 1.80
C MET A 143 2.43 -4.04 0.87
N LEU A 144 2.84 -5.32 0.85
CA LEU A 144 2.09 -6.35 0.12
C LEU A 144 0.66 -6.50 0.65
N ALA A 145 0.48 -6.53 1.98
CA ALA A 145 -0.84 -6.61 2.62
C ALA A 145 -1.77 -5.46 2.19
N ASN A 146 -1.26 -4.23 2.21
CA ASN A 146 -1.98 -3.03 1.74
C ASN A 146 -2.43 -3.21 0.29
N ARG A 147 -1.53 -3.67 -0.59
CA ARG A 147 -1.83 -3.84 -2.00
C ARG A 147 -2.84 -4.96 -2.27
N LEU A 148 -2.85 -6.01 -1.44
CA LEU A 148 -3.88 -7.05 -1.48
C LEU A 148 -5.25 -6.54 -1.04
N VAL A 149 -5.32 -5.72 0.01
CA VAL A 149 -6.57 -5.06 0.41
C VAL A 149 -7.11 -4.19 -0.71
N GLU A 150 -6.24 -3.41 -1.37
CA GLU A 150 -6.63 -2.54 -2.49
C GLU A 150 -7.20 -3.30 -3.71
N GLN A 151 -6.90 -4.59 -3.89
CA GLN A 151 -7.54 -5.38 -4.96
C GLN A 151 -9.04 -5.53 -4.73
N LEU A 152 -9.50 -5.53 -3.47
CA LEU A 152 -10.91 -5.68 -3.14
C LEU A 152 -11.76 -4.50 -3.59
N GLU A 153 -11.17 -3.32 -3.84
CA GLU A 153 -11.90 -2.16 -4.37
C GLU A 153 -12.38 -2.37 -5.80
N SER A 154 -11.77 -3.31 -6.55
CA SER A 154 -12.23 -3.74 -7.87
C SER A 154 -13.09 -5.01 -7.81
N GLY A 155 -13.51 -5.44 -6.62
CA GLY A 155 -14.19 -6.72 -6.39
C GLY A 155 -15.42 -6.95 -7.28
N ASN A 156 -16.18 -5.90 -7.59
CA ASN A 156 -17.37 -6.01 -8.45
C ASN A 156 -17.02 -6.44 -9.89
N GLU A 157 -15.95 -5.88 -10.47
CA GLU A 157 -15.50 -6.24 -11.82
C GLU A 157 -14.90 -7.64 -11.88
N LEU A 158 -14.18 -8.02 -10.82
CA LEU A 158 -13.50 -9.30 -10.71
C LEU A 158 -14.47 -10.48 -10.58
N LEU A 159 -15.68 -10.25 -10.06
CA LEU A 159 -16.67 -11.30 -9.79
C LEU A 159 -17.82 -11.36 -10.79
N GLU A 160 -18.05 -10.31 -11.58
CA GLU A 160 -18.96 -10.34 -12.74
C GLU A 160 -18.49 -11.25 -13.89
N GLY A 161 -17.37 -11.97 -13.73
CA GLY A 161 -16.90 -12.88 -14.78
C GLY A 161 -16.35 -12.16 -16.00
N ARG A 162 -16.15 -10.84 -15.94
CA ARG A 162 -15.75 -10.06 -17.11
C ARG A 162 -14.43 -10.59 -17.67
N PRO A 163 -14.35 -10.87 -18.98
CA PRO A 163 -13.13 -11.37 -19.59
C PRO A 163 -12.00 -10.33 -19.56
N THR A 164 -12.37 -9.05 -19.49
CA THR A 164 -11.46 -7.90 -19.48
C THR A 164 -11.64 -7.07 -18.22
N LEU A 165 -10.51 -6.57 -17.71
CA LEU A 165 -10.44 -5.69 -16.54
C LEU A 165 -10.64 -4.23 -16.96
N SER A 166 -11.20 -3.39 -16.07
CA SER A 166 -11.12 -1.94 -16.28
C SER A 166 -9.66 -1.46 -16.22
N PRO A 167 -9.36 -0.29 -16.81
CA PRO A 167 -8.06 0.34 -16.66
C PRO A 167 -7.64 0.53 -15.19
N GLY A 168 -8.59 0.75 -14.28
CA GLY A 168 -8.33 0.88 -12.85
C GLY A 168 -7.92 -0.44 -12.21
N ALA A 169 -8.63 -1.53 -12.50
CA ALA A 169 -8.29 -2.86 -12.02
C ALA A 169 -6.95 -3.36 -12.59
N TYR A 170 -6.68 -3.09 -13.87
CA TYR A 170 -5.39 -3.39 -14.48
C TYR A 170 -4.25 -2.63 -13.80
N TYR A 171 -4.39 -1.31 -13.61
CA TYR A 171 -3.38 -0.50 -12.92
C TYR A 171 -3.06 -1.01 -11.51
N ARG A 172 -4.09 -1.41 -10.75
CA ARG A 172 -3.90 -2.04 -9.42
C ARG A 172 -3.17 -3.37 -9.50
N THR A 173 -3.40 -4.15 -10.55
CA THR A 173 -2.73 -5.44 -10.76
C THR A 173 -1.26 -5.24 -11.14
N VAL A 174 -0.94 -4.26 -11.99
CA VAL A 174 0.44 -3.84 -12.28
C VAL A 174 1.14 -3.44 -10.97
N LYS A 175 0.52 -2.58 -10.15
CA LYS A 175 1.07 -2.20 -8.84
C LYS A 175 1.31 -3.41 -7.93
N LEU A 176 0.44 -4.41 -7.98
CA LEU A 176 0.63 -5.65 -7.23
C LEU A 176 1.91 -6.37 -7.65
N TYR A 177 2.18 -6.54 -8.95
CA TYR A 177 3.45 -7.13 -9.40
C TYR A 177 4.68 -6.34 -8.95
N LEU A 178 4.63 -5.01 -9.07
CA LEU A 178 5.73 -4.15 -8.67
C LEU A 178 6.00 -4.24 -7.15
N ASP A 179 4.95 -4.29 -6.33
CA ASP A 179 5.10 -4.40 -4.89
C ASP A 179 5.44 -5.83 -4.44
N MET A 180 5.03 -6.87 -5.18
CA MET A 180 5.53 -8.23 -4.97
C MET A 180 7.04 -8.30 -5.22
N ALA A 181 7.54 -7.69 -6.29
CA ALA A 181 8.98 -7.63 -6.57
C ALA A 181 9.72 -6.86 -5.46
N THR A 182 9.16 -5.73 -5.03
CA THR A 182 9.69 -4.94 -3.92
C THR A 182 9.80 -5.76 -2.65
N SER A 183 8.72 -6.44 -2.28
CA SER A 183 8.67 -7.24 -1.07
C SER A 183 9.67 -8.39 -1.12
N LEU A 184 9.68 -9.16 -2.23
CA LEU A 184 10.63 -10.23 -2.45
C LEU A 184 12.09 -9.76 -2.31
N LEU A 185 12.43 -8.62 -2.91
CA LEU A 185 13.79 -8.05 -2.88
C LEU A 185 14.21 -7.57 -1.50
N VAL A 186 13.29 -7.03 -0.68
CA VAL A 186 13.57 -6.72 0.73
C VAL A 186 13.88 -8.01 1.50
N PHE A 187 13.07 -9.06 1.31
CA PHE A 187 13.26 -10.36 1.98
C PHE A 187 14.55 -11.09 1.60
N VAL A 188 15.19 -10.74 0.49
CA VAL A 188 16.51 -11.27 0.11
C VAL A 188 17.64 -10.26 0.27
N GLY A 189 17.38 -9.08 0.86
CA GLY A 189 18.38 -8.04 1.12
C GLY A 189 18.97 -7.40 -0.14
N ARG A 190 18.22 -7.40 -1.25
CA ARG A 190 18.63 -6.88 -2.57
C ARG A 190 17.69 -5.77 -3.08
N TYR A 191 16.97 -5.11 -2.17
CA TYR A 191 16.05 -4.04 -2.53
C TYR A 191 16.77 -2.81 -3.09
N ALA A 192 16.14 -2.16 -4.07
CA ALA A 192 16.61 -0.97 -4.76
C ALA A 192 15.45 0.06 -4.88
N PRO A 193 15.75 1.35 -4.93
CA PRO A 193 14.72 2.40 -4.74
C PRO A 193 13.79 2.60 -5.94
N THR A 194 14.23 2.28 -7.16
CA THR A 194 13.41 2.45 -8.38
C THR A 194 12.80 1.13 -8.87
N TYR A 195 11.64 1.18 -9.55
CA TYR A 195 11.08 0.00 -10.22
C TYR A 195 12.04 -0.54 -11.28
N ALA A 196 12.70 0.35 -12.05
CA ALA A 196 13.66 -0.05 -13.07
C ALA A 196 14.84 -0.87 -12.51
N GLU A 197 15.44 -0.44 -11.40
CA GLU A 197 16.52 -1.19 -10.74
C GLU A 197 16.03 -2.50 -10.15
N ARG A 198 14.86 -2.50 -9.50
CA ARG A 198 14.24 -3.72 -8.96
C ARG A 198 14.04 -4.77 -10.05
N ALA A 199 13.52 -4.40 -11.22
CA ALA A 199 13.33 -5.31 -12.34
C ALA A 199 14.66 -5.90 -12.83
N LYS A 200 15.72 -5.08 -12.96
CA LYS A 200 17.06 -5.55 -13.35
C LYS A 200 17.67 -6.53 -12.34
N ILE A 201 17.58 -6.22 -11.06
CA ILE A 201 18.09 -7.09 -9.99
C ILE A 201 17.34 -8.42 -9.99
N LEU A 202 16.01 -8.37 -10.14
CA LEU A 202 15.18 -9.57 -10.18
C LEU A 202 15.51 -10.48 -11.37
N ALA A 203 15.73 -9.89 -12.56
CA ALA A 203 16.18 -10.62 -13.74
C ALA A 203 17.55 -11.29 -13.51
N SER A 204 18.51 -10.57 -12.94
CA SER A 204 19.82 -11.12 -12.59
C SER A 204 19.72 -12.27 -11.58
N LEU A 205 18.84 -12.16 -10.56
CA LEU A 205 18.59 -13.25 -9.62
C LEU A 205 17.94 -14.48 -10.28
N ALA A 206 17.11 -14.27 -11.29
CA ALA A 206 16.48 -15.36 -12.04
C ALA A 206 17.49 -16.13 -12.91
N GLU A 207 18.47 -15.44 -13.49
CA GLU A 207 19.56 -16.05 -14.26
C GLU A 207 20.56 -16.80 -13.37
N GLN A 208 20.85 -16.25 -12.19
CA GLN A 208 21.82 -16.79 -11.24
C GLN A 208 21.30 -17.94 -10.38
N GLN A 209 20.22 -18.65 -10.77
CA GLN A 209 19.58 -19.69 -9.94
C GLN A 209 20.55 -20.78 -9.47
N GLY A 210 21.21 -20.51 -8.34
CA GLY A 210 22.00 -21.42 -7.54
C GLY A 210 21.11 -22.12 -6.51
N HIS A 211 21.50 -23.33 -6.13
CA HIS A 211 20.71 -24.26 -5.29
C HIS A 211 20.47 -23.80 -3.83
N MET A 212 20.73 -22.55 -3.48
CA MET A 212 20.77 -22.08 -2.08
C MET A 212 19.49 -21.36 -1.59
N THR A 213 18.64 -20.86 -2.49
CA THR A 213 17.41 -20.14 -2.09
C THR A 213 16.16 -20.82 -2.63
N THR A 214 15.27 -21.27 -1.74
CA THR A 214 13.94 -21.75 -2.12
C THR A 214 13.02 -20.56 -2.42
N TRP A 215 12.71 -20.37 -3.69
CA TRP A 215 11.80 -19.33 -4.17
C TRP A 215 10.32 -19.73 -3.99
N PRO A 216 9.40 -18.78 -3.75
CA PRO A 216 7.96 -19.07 -3.62
C PRO A 216 7.31 -19.55 -4.92
N PHE A 217 7.94 -19.28 -6.06
CA PHE A 217 7.50 -19.61 -7.42
C PHE A 217 8.71 -19.58 -8.38
N PRO A 218 8.58 -20.07 -9.62
CA PRO A 218 9.63 -19.96 -10.63
C PRO A 218 10.02 -18.49 -10.88
N LEU A 219 11.26 -18.13 -10.56
CA LEU A 219 11.69 -16.72 -10.55
C LEU A 219 11.76 -16.09 -11.95
N GLY A 220 12.14 -16.85 -12.99
CA GLY A 220 12.23 -16.38 -14.37
C GLY A 220 10.90 -15.83 -14.90
N PRO A 221 9.84 -16.65 -14.99
CA PRO A 221 8.53 -16.18 -15.44
C PRO A 221 7.96 -15.02 -14.60
N PHE A 222 8.28 -14.96 -13.31
CA PHE A 222 7.89 -13.83 -12.46
C PHE A 222 8.69 -12.56 -12.81
N ALA A 223 10.00 -12.66 -13.03
CA ALA A 223 10.85 -11.55 -13.43
C ALA A 223 10.37 -10.93 -14.76
N ASP A 224 9.99 -11.76 -15.73
CA ASP A 224 9.46 -11.29 -17.02
C ASP A 224 8.18 -10.46 -16.84
N LYS A 225 7.27 -10.91 -15.98
CA LYS A 225 6.02 -10.17 -15.66
C LYS A 225 6.32 -8.84 -14.97
N VAL A 226 7.26 -8.82 -14.04
CA VAL A 226 7.68 -7.60 -13.35
C VAL A 226 8.34 -6.63 -14.33
N ALA A 227 9.17 -7.11 -15.26
CA ALA A 227 9.76 -6.29 -16.31
C ALA A 227 8.68 -5.67 -17.20
N ALA A 228 7.71 -6.46 -17.68
CA ALA A 228 6.58 -5.95 -18.47
C ALA A 228 5.74 -4.93 -17.70
N CYS A 229 5.46 -5.17 -16.41
CA CYS A 229 4.76 -4.22 -15.55
C CYS A 229 5.56 -2.92 -15.34
N THR A 230 6.89 -3.03 -15.23
CA THR A 230 7.79 -1.88 -15.07
C THR A 230 7.80 -1.05 -16.34
N GLU A 231 7.97 -1.67 -17.51
CA GLU A 231 7.90 -0.99 -18.80
C GLU A 231 6.55 -0.29 -19.01
N TRP A 232 5.45 -0.99 -18.73
CA TRP A 232 4.12 -0.39 -18.80
C TRP A 232 3.96 0.81 -17.83
N LYS A 233 4.50 0.72 -16.62
CA LYS A 233 4.42 1.78 -15.61
C LYS A 233 5.22 3.03 -16.02
N LEU A 234 6.37 2.83 -16.67
CA LEU A 234 7.30 3.90 -17.08
C LEU A 234 6.99 4.50 -18.45
N SER A 235 6.27 3.77 -19.30
CA SER A 235 5.82 4.27 -20.61
C SER A 235 4.57 5.15 -20.50
N VAL A 236 4.35 5.99 -21.52
CA VAL A 236 3.07 6.71 -21.69
C VAL A 236 2.02 5.67 -22.06
N ALA A 237 1.27 5.23 -21.06
CA ALA A 237 0.37 4.09 -21.22
C ALA A 237 -0.78 4.39 -22.19
N ASP A 238 -0.84 3.64 -23.29
CA ASP A 238 -2.08 3.42 -24.01
C ASP A 238 -3.03 2.54 -23.18
N ARG A 239 -4.34 2.70 -23.41
CA ARG A 239 -5.38 1.94 -22.70
C ARG A 239 -5.28 0.46 -23.09
N ALA A 240 -4.51 -0.32 -22.34
CA ALA A 240 -4.47 -1.76 -22.49
C ALA A 240 -5.76 -2.38 -21.91
N THR A 241 -6.55 -3.03 -22.76
CA THR A 241 -7.59 -3.96 -22.32
C THR A 241 -6.89 -5.26 -21.93
N VAL A 242 -6.83 -5.55 -20.63
CA VAL A 242 -6.07 -6.71 -20.13
C VAL A 242 -6.99 -7.79 -19.61
N SER A 243 -6.59 -9.03 -19.88
CA SER A 243 -7.35 -10.23 -19.54
C SER A 243 -7.46 -10.42 -18.03
N ARG A 244 -8.56 -11.01 -17.61
CA ARG A 244 -8.75 -11.50 -16.24
C ARG A 244 -7.65 -12.47 -15.79
N ALA A 245 -7.11 -13.28 -16.72
CA ALA A 245 -6.03 -14.22 -16.44
C ALA A 245 -4.79 -13.54 -15.85
N PHE A 246 -4.49 -12.31 -16.26
CA PHE A 246 -3.38 -11.52 -15.69
C PHE A 246 -3.56 -11.25 -14.19
N TRP A 247 -4.80 -10.91 -13.77
CA TRP A 247 -5.12 -10.71 -12.36
C TRP A 247 -5.12 -12.01 -11.57
N GLU A 248 -5.68 -13.08 -12.13
CA GLU A 248 -5.71 -14.39 -11.48
C GLU A 248 -4.31 -14.91 -11.17
N ASP A 249 -3.42 -14.79 -12.15
CA ASP A 249 -2.01 -15.11 -12.05
C ASP A 249 -1.29 -14.22 -11.02
N ALA A 250 -1.60 -12.92 -10.96
CA ALA A 250 -1.05 -12.02 -9.95
C ALA A 250 -1.46 -12.42 -8.52
N VAL A 251 -2.72 -12.82 -8.32
CA VAL A 251 -3.21 -13.28 -7.01
C VAL A 251 -2.57 -14.60 -6.61
N ASP A 252 -2.30 -15.50 -7.55
CA ASP A 252 -1.61 -16.76 -7.28
C ASP A 252 -0.15 -16.54 -6.87
N HIS A 253 0.57 -15.65 -7.55
CA HIS A 253 1.92 -15.23 -7.14
C HIS A 253 1.89 -14.56 -5.76
N ALA A 254 0.93 -13.68 -5.52
CA ALA A 254 0.82 -12.99 -4.24
C ALA A 254 0.50 -13.94 -3.09
N ARG A 255 -0.33 -14.97 -3.32
CA ARG A 255 -0.61 -16.01 -2.32
C ARG A 255 0.62 -16.82 -1.98
N ALA A 256 1.40 -17.22 -3.00
CA ALA A 256 2.64 -17.95 -2.79
C ALA A 256 3.69 -17.11 -2.04
N LEU A 257 3.85 -15.85 -2.44
CA LEU A 257 4.74 -14.89 -1.79
C LEU A 257 4.31 -14.62 -0.34
N TRP A 258 3.03 -14.33 -0.10
CA TRP A 258 2.47 -14.10 1.24
C TRP A 258 2.78 -15.25 2.21
N ARG A 259 2.64 -16.50 1.76
CA ARG A 259 2.98 -17.67 2.57
C ARG A 259 4.47 -17.75 2.89
N TRP A 260 5.30 -17.50 1.88
CA TRP A 260 6.75 -17.54 2.01
C TRP A 260 7.27 -16.43 2.92
N GLU A 261 6.74 -15.21 2.80
CA GLU A 261 7.07 -14.08 3.67
C GLU A 261 6.69 -14.34 5.12
N LEU A 262 5.46 -14.83 5.37
CA LEU A 262 5.02 -15.16 6.72
C LEU A 262 5.86 -16.26 7.37
N ALA A 263 6.35 -17.24 6.60
CA ALA A 263 7.26 -18.25 7.12
C ALA A 263 8.62 -17.64 7.50
N ARG A 264 9.18 -16.79 6.64
CA ARG A 264 10.46 -16.11 6.88
C ARG A 264 10.43 -15.11 8.02
N LEU A 265 9.34 -14.37 8.19
CA LEU A 265 9.11 -13.51 9.37
C LEU A 265 9.15 -14.30 10.68
N GLN A 266 8.91 -15.61 10.61
CA GLN A 266 8.93 -16.52 11.76
C GLN A 266 10.26 -17.27 11.92
N GLY A 267 11.25 -17.02 11.05
CA GLY A 267 12.55 -17.68 11.04
C GLY A 267 12.53 -19.12 10.53
N GLY A 268 11.50 -19.52 9.77
CA GLY A 268 11.35 -20.89 9.27
C GLY A 268 10.96 -20.98 7.80
N ASP A 269 10.83 -22.21 7.31
CA ASP A 269 10.39 -22.51 5.95
C ASP A 269 8.87 -22.64 5.85
N ALA A 270 8.32 -22.36 4.66
CA ALA A 270 6.88 -22.43 4.41
C ALA A 270 6.31 -23.87 4.35
N ASN A 271 7.16 -24.90 4.48
CA ASN A 271 6.79 -26.28 4.24
C ASN A 271 5.71 -26.79 5.21
N GLY A 272 4.60 -27.27 4.64
CA GLY A 272 3.52 -27.94 5.36
C GLY A 272 2.51 -27.03 6.09
N SER A 273 2.80 -25.74 6.29
CA SER A 273 1.88 -24.83 6.99
C SER A 273 0.97 -24.06 6.03
N SER A 274 -0.31 -23.92 6.39
CA SER A 274 -1.25 -23.06 5.66
C SER A 274 -1.02 -21.58 5.97
N ALA A 275 -1.39 -20.70 5.03
CA ALA A 275 -1.25 -19.24 5.19
C ALA A 275 -1.93 -18.74 6.48
N HIS A 276 -3.14 -19.23 6.76
CA HIS A 276 -3.92 -18.89 7.94
C HIS A 276 -3.19 -19.23 9.25
N VAL A 277 -2.56 -20.41 9.35
CA VAL A 277 -1.81 -20.82 10.54
C VAL A 277 -0.58 -19.93 10.73
N LEU A 278 0.15 -19.64 9.65
CA LEU A 278 1.30 -18.75 9.70
C LEU A 278 0.90 -17.33 10.13
N MET A 279 -0.22 -16.82 9.62
CA MET A 279 -0.74 -15.50 9.98
C MET A 279 -1.17 -15.44 11.46
N ALA A 280 -1.88 -16.46 11.95
CA ALA A 280 -2.29 -16.52 13.35
C ALA A 280 -1.08 -16.52 14.31
N ARG A 281 -0.01 -17.25 13.98
CA ARG A 281 1.25 -17.21 14.77
C ARG A 281 1.92 -15.84 14.69
N TRP A 282 1.95 -15.23 13.51
CA TRP A 282 2.52 -13.90 13.33
C TRP A 282 1.77 -12.84 14.13
N MET A 283 0.44 -12.91 14.18
CA MET A 283 -0.40 -12.03 15.01
C MET A 283 -0.02 -12.07 16.49
N GLN A 284 0.29 -13.26 17.02
CA GLN A 284 0.64 -13.44 18.43
C GLN A 284 2.01 -12.88 18.79
N ARG A 285 2.91 -12.71 17.81
CA ARG A 285 4.26 -12.17 18.02
C ARG A 285 4.30 -10.64 18.13
N GLN A 286 3.18 -9.96 17.90
CA GLN A 286 3.13 -8.49 18.01
C GLN A 286 3.41 -8.01 19.45
N PRO A 287 4.19 -6.93 19.63
CA PRO A 287 4.31 -6.28 20.93
C PRO A 287 2.94 -5.87 21.49
N VAL A 288 2.69 -6.16 22.77
CA VAL A 288 1.41 -5.84 23.42
C VAL A 288 1.13 -4.34 23.37
N ARG A 289 2.17 -3.51 23.48
CA ARG A 289 2.05 -2.05 23.36
C ARG A 289 1.43 -1.63 22.02
N ASP A 290 1.86 -2.22 20.92
CA ASP A 290 1.39 -1.87 19.57
C ASP A 290 -0.04 -2.37 19.34
N ARG A 291 -0.38 -3.55 19.88
CA ARG A 291 -1.76 -4.06 19.91
C ARG A 291 -2.68 -3.09 20.64
N LEU A 292 -2.35 -2.72 21.88
CA LEU A 292 -3.15 -1.81 22.69
C LEU A 292 -3.27 -0.43 22.05
N ARG A 293 -2.17 0.11 21.50
CA ARG A 293 -2.17 1.39 20.80
C ARG A 293 -3.11 1.37 19.58
N GLY A 294 -3.08 0.28 18.81
CA GLY A 294 -3.99 0.09 17.67
C GLY A 294 -5.46 0.11 18.10
N TRP A 295 -5.82 -0.64 19.14
CA TRP A 295 -7.19 -0.67 19.66
C TRP A 295 -7.63 0.65 20.30
N ALA A 296 -6.74 1.34 21.02
CA ALA A 296 -7.01 2.68 21.55
C ALA A 296 -7.33 3.68 20.42
N TYR A 297 -6.63 3.59 19.29
CA TYR A 297 -6.94 4.40 18.12
C TYR A 297 -8.34 4.09 17.55
N VAL A 298 -8.73 2.82 17.43
CA VAL A 298 -10.08 2.40 17.00
C VAL A 298 -11.15 2.96 17.94
N ILE A 299 -10.96 2.83 19.26
CA ILE A 299 -11.90 3.36 20.26
C ILE A 299 -12.06 4.88 20.10
N ARG A 300 -10.95 5.62 19.98
CA ARG A 300 -10.95 7.07 19.80
C ARG A 300 -11.71 7.49 18.54
N GLN A 301 -11.46 6.81 17.42
CA GLN A 301 -12.07 7.13 16.12
C GLN A 301 -13.56 6.78 16.00
N ASN A 302 -14.10 5.94 16.90
CA ASN A 302 -15.54 5.62 16.93
C ASN A 302 -16.28 6.29 18.09
N GLY A 303 -15.58 7.07 18.93
CA GLY A 303 -16.13 7.71 20.11
C GLY A 303 -16.30 6.71 21.26
N TRP A 304 -15.67 7.04 22.40
CA TRP A 304 -15.54 6.13 23.53
C TRP A 304 -16.91 5.70 24.10
N HIS A 305 -17.78 6.67 24.37
CA HIS A 305 -19.14 6.45 24.89
C HIS A 305 -20.10 5.89 23.85
N ARG A 306 -19.89 6.14 22.55
CA ARG A 306 -20.78 5.64 21.48
C ARG A 306 -20.54 4.18 21.15
N SER A 307 -19.39 3.64 21.55
CA SER A 307 -18.95 2.30 21.17
C SER A 307 -18.90 1.30 22.34
N TRP A 308 -19.41 1.64 23.53
CA TRP A 308 -19.29 0.82 24.74
C TRP A 308 -19.81 -0.62 24.56
N LEU A 309 -20.90 -0.80 23.80
CA LEU A 309 -21.46 -2.11 23.46
C LEU A 309 -20.49 -3.00 22.66
N ARG A 310 -19.50 -2.42 21.97
CA ARG A 310 -18.51 -3.15 21.15
C ARG A 310 -17.24 -3.47 21.93
N TRP A 311 -17.03 -2.91 23.12
CA TRP A 311 -15.80 -3.13 23.88
C TRP A 311 -15.54 -4.58 24.25
N PRO A 312 -16.53 -5.41 24.64
CA PRO A 312 -16.25 -6.82 24.93
C PRO A 312 -15.71 -7.58 23.72
N GLN A 313 -16.24 -7.28 22.52
CA GLN A 313 -15.74 -7.84 21.26
C GLN A 313 -14.32 -7.34 21.00
N TRP A 314 -14.06 -6.04 21.12
CA TRP A 314 -12.73 -5.46 20.92
C TRP A 314 -11.70 -5.98 21.90
N ALA A 315 -12.06 -6.18 23.17
CA ALA A 315 -11.21 -6.79 24.17
C ALA A 315 -10.83 -8.22 23.78
N ARG A 316 -11.79 -9.02 23.31
CA ARG A 316 -11.53 -10.38 22.81
C ARG A 316 -10.60 -10.37 21.59
N LEU A 317 -10.84 -9.47 20.64
CA LEU A 317 -10.01 -9.35 19.44
C LEU A 317 -8.59 -8.83 19.77
N ALA A 318 -8.45 -7.96 20.77
CA ALA A 318 -7.16 -7.44 21.23
C ALA A 318 -6.24 -8.51 21.83
N LEU A 319 -6.82 -9.58 22.38
CA LEU A 319 -6.04 -10.76 22.80
C LEU A 319 -5.46 -11.50 21.61
N ALA A 320 -6.11 -11.46 20.44
CA ALA A 320 -5.68 -12.16 19.24
C ALA A 320 -4.67 -11.33 18.42
N ALA A 321 -4.98 -10.07 18.11
CA ALA A 321 -4.17 -9.26 17.20
C ALA A 321 -4.45 -7.75 17.35
N SER A 322 -3.58 -6.91 16.77
CA SER A 322 -3.93 -5.51 16.48
C SER A 322 -5.00 -5.42 15.38
N PRO A 323 -5.78 -4.32 15.33
CA PRO A 323 -6.78 -4.09 14.29
C PRO A 323 -6.21 -4.22 12.87
N ARG A 324 -4.98 -3.74 12.67
CA ARG A 324 -4.30 -3.77 11.37
C ARG A 324 -4.15 -5.19 10.84
N TYR A 325 -3.66 -6.09 11.68
CA TYR A 325 -3.43 -7.47 11.28
C TYR A 325 -4.74 -8.23 11.07
N SER A 326 -5.77 -7.96 11.87
CA SER A 326 -7.09 -8.55 11.66
C SER A 326 -7.67 -8.15 10.30
N VAL A 327 -7.53 -6.88 9.92
CA VAL A 327 -7.95 -6.40 8.59
C VAL A 327 -7.14 -7.07 7.48
N TYR A 328 -5.82 -7.19 7.61
CA TYR A 328 -4.99 -7.86 6.61
C TYR A 328 -5.32 -9.34 6.45
N ALA A 329 -5.52 -10.08 7.55
CA ALA A 329 -5.91 -11.49 7.47
C ALA A 329 -7.25 -11.66 6.76
N ALA A 330 -8.28 -10.92 7.19
CA ALA A 330 -9.59 -10.98 6.57
C ALA A 330 -9.55 -10.60 5.08
N ALA A 331 -8.78 -9.59 4.70
CA ALA A 331 -8.63 -9.17 3.31
C ALA A 331 -7.94 -10.23 2.44
N CYS A 332 -6.85 -10.82 2.92
CA CYS A 332 -6.10 -11.83 2.16
C CYS A 332 -6.91 -13.12 2.03
N ASP A 333 -7.52 -13.59 3.12
CA ASP A 333 -8.35 -14.80 3.09
C ASP A 333 -9.57 -14.60 2.17
N LEU A 334 -10.19 -13.42 2.19
CA LEU A 334 -11.27 -13.06 1.26
C LEU A 334 -10.80 -13.05 -0.20
N LEU A 335 -9.71 -12.34 -0.52
CA LEU A 335 -9.18 -12.24 -1.88
C LEU A 335 -8.80 -13.61 -2.43
N PHE A 336 -8.13 -14.44 -1.61
CA PHE A 336 -7.74 -15.77 -2.01
C PHE A 336 -8.94 -16.70 -2.16
N ALA A 337 -9.94 -16.58 -1.29
CA ALA A 337 -11.19 -17.32 -1.44
C ALA A 337 -11.92 -16.94 -2.73
N ILE A 338 -12.03 -15.65 -3.07
CA ILE A 338 -12.57 -15.13 -4.33
C ILE A 338 -11.85 -15.76 -5.53
N ARG A 339 -10.51 -15.73 -5.54
CA ARG A 339 -9.70 -16.36 -6.62
C ARG A 339 -9.95 -17.86 -6.75
N SER A 340 -10.22 -18.54 -5.64
CA SER A 340 -10.55 -19.98 -5.63
C SER A 340 -12.04 -20.29 -5.86
N SER A 341 -12.90 -19.26 -5.97
CA SER A 341 -14.35 -19.35 -5.82
C SER A 341 -15.12 -19.97 -6.99
N GLU A 342 -14.48 -20.33 -8.10
CA GLU A 342 -15.05 -21.36 -8.99
C GLU A 342 -15.33 -22.67 -8.21
N SER A 343 -14.65 -22.91 -7.08
CA SER A 343 -14.85 -24.05 -6.19
C SER A 343 -15.80 -23.80 -5.00
N LEU A 344 -15.97 -22.55 -4.53
CA LEU A 344 -16.75 -22.25 -3.30
C LEU A 344 -18.25 -22.04 -3.55
N VAL A 345 -18.63 -21.53 -4.73
CA VAL A 345 -20.05 -21.49 -5.15
C VAL A 345 -20.61 -22.92 -5.32
N ALA A 346 -19.74 -23.88 -5.68
CA ALA A 346 -20.08 -25.30 -5.75
C ALA A 346 -20.20 -25.99 -4.37
N LYS A 347 -19.80 -25.35 -3.26
CA LYS A 347 -19.72 -25.93 -1.90
C LYS A 347 -20.71 -25.32 -0.90
N GLY A 348 -21.96 -25.10 -1.31
CA GLY A 348 -23.14 -25.03 -0.42
C GLY A 348 -23.02 -24.20 0.89
N SER A 349 -23.72 -24.66 1.94
CA SER A 349 -23.94 -23.99 3.24
C SER A 349 -22.66 -23.65 4.02
N ASN A 350 -21.54 -24.34 3.78
CA ASN A 350 -20.26 -24.10 4.45
C ASN A 350 -19.63 -22.75 4.08
N GLY A 351 -19.95 -22.19 2.91
CA GLY A 351 -19.45 -20.88 2.50
C GLY A 351 -19.91 -19.74 3.41
N ARG A 352 -21.18 -19.75 3.87
CA ARG A 352 -21.72 -18.69 4.74
C ARG A 352 -21.01 -18.61 6.09
N SER A 353 -20.73 -19.77 6.70
CA SER A 353 -20.01 -19.83 7.99
C SER A 353 -18.60 -19.26 7.88
N PHE A 354 -17.91 -19.44 6.74
CA PHE A 354 -16.58 -18.89 6.53
C PHE A 354 -16.59 -17.36 6.46
N TRP A 355 -17.51 -16.78 5.69
CA TRP A 355 -17.62 -15.31 5.54
C TRP A 355 -17.98 -14.63 6.86
N GLU A 356 -18.88 -15.21 7.64
CA GLU A 356 -19.25 -14.70 8.95
C GLU A 356 -18.07 -14.73 9.93
N GLU A 357 -17.25 -15.79 9.89
CA GLU A 357 -16.08 -15.90 10.76
C GLU A 357 -15.04 -14.83 10.44
N LEU A 358 -14.71 -14.62 9.16
CA LEU A 358 -13.83 -13.52 8.74
C LEU A 358 -14.39 -12.15 9.17
N ARG A 359 -15.70 -11.97 9.07
CA ARG A 359 -16.37 -10.73 9.46
C ARG A 359 -16.27 -10.43 10.95
N ARG A 360 -16.34 -11.46 11.81
CA ARG A 360 -16.21 -11.32 13.27
C ARG A 360 -14.82 -10.87 13.71
N GLN A 361 -13.81 -11.09 12.86
CA GLN A 361 -12.43 -10.65 13.11
C GLN A 361 -12.24 -9.14 12.87
N LEU A 362 -13.19 -8.46 12.20
CA LEU A 362 -13.05 -7.05 11.89
C LEU A 362 -13.36 -6.15 13.10
N PRO A 363 -12.63 -5.02 13.25
CA PRO A 363 -12.91 -4.06 14.32
C PRO A 363 -14.33 -3.46 14.25
N VAL A 364 -14.79 -3.13 13.04
CA VAL A 364 -16.12 -2.55 12.83
C VAL A 364 -16.84 -3.27 11.69
N VAL A 365 -18.09 -3.63 11.93
CA VAL A 365 -19.02 -4.14 10.92
C VAL A 365 -20.05 -3.04 10.63
N THR A 366 -20.21 -2.69 9.36
CA THR A 366 -21.06 -1.59 8.89
C THR A 366 -22.28 -2.07 8.13
N CYS A 367 -22.19 -3.13 7.34
CA CYS A 367 -23.35 -3.68 6.64
C CYS A 367 -24.24 -4.48 7.62
N PRO A 368 -25.57 -4.44 7.52
CA PRO A 368 -26.46 -5.24 8.38
C PRO A 368 -26.48 -6.75 8.06
N GLY A 369 -25.74 -7.20 7.04
CA GLY A 369 -25.79 -8.57 6.51
C GLY A 369 -26.28 -8.58 5.07
N PRO A 370 -26.28 -9.75 4.40
CA PRO A 370 -26.57 -9.85 2.99
C PRO A 370 -27.97 -9.29 2.70
N ALA A 371 -28.02 -8.13 2.03
CA ALA A 371 -29.25 -7.64 1.43
C ALA A 371 -29.74 -8.67 0.41
N ASN A 372 -31.05 -8.90 0.34
CA ASN A 372 -31.67 -9.90 -0.53
C ASN A 372 -31.05 -9.87 -1.95
N GLY A 373 -30.27 -10.92 -2.28
CA GLY A 373 -29.66 -11.12 -3.60
C GLY A 373 -28.15 -10.86 -3.71
N GLN A 374 -27.49 -10.18 -2.76
CA GLN A 374 -26.03 -9.97 -2.83
C GLN A 374 -25.24 -11.14 -2.22
N PRO A 375 -24.11 -11.55 -2.84
CA PRO A 375 -23.23 -12.55 -2.26
C PRO A 375 -22.67 -12.09 -0.89
N PRO A 376 -22.57 -12.96 0.12
CA PRO A 376 -22.08 -12.61 1.46
C PRO A 376 -20.67 -12.00 1.49
N TRP A 377 -19.85 -12.22 0.45
CA TRP A 377 -18.51 -11.68 0.36
C TRP A 377 -18.47 -10.18 0.04
N HIS A 378 -19.51 -9.61 -0.60
CA HIS A 378 -19.55 -8.19 -0.98
C HIS A 378 -19.63 -7.27 0.24
N ASP A 379 -20.48 -7.64 1.21
CA ASP A 379 -20.56 -6.96 2.50
C ASP A 379 -19.26 -7.07 3.27
N LEU A 380 -18.63 -8.25 3.24
CA LEU A 380 -17.33 -8.44 3.88
C LEU A 380 -16.24 -7.58 3.23
N ALA A 381 -16.16 -7.53 1.90
CA ALA A 381 -15.23 -6.66 1.19
C ALA A 381 -15.45 -5.18 1.57
N THR A 382 -16.70 -4.75 1.62
CA THR A 382 -17.09 -3.39 2.03
C THR A 382 -16.63 -3.09 3.46
N ASP A 383 -16.87 -4.02 4.40
CA ASP A 383 -16.42 -3.88 5.78
C ASP A 383 -14.88 -3.88 5.89
N VAL A 384 -14.18 -4.75 5.17
CA VAL A 384 -12.70 -4.77 5.11
C VAL A 384 -12.18 -3.41 4.64
N LEU A 385 -12.68 -2.92 3.51
CA LEU A 385 -12.27 -1.63 2.93
C LEU A 385 -12.59 -0.46 3.85
N PHE A 386 -13.75 -0.49 4.53
CA PHE A 386 -14.11 0.52 5.52
C PHE A 386 -13.08 0.56 6.67
N ASN A 387 -12.75 -0.60 7.26
CA ASN A 387 -11.77 -0.67 8.34
C ASN A 387 -10.38 -0.25 7.87
N TYR A 388 -9.97 -0.67 6.67
CA TYR A 388 -8.70 -0.28 6.06
C TYR A 388 -8.59 1.24 5.91
N ARG A 389 -9.56 1.87 5.24
CA ARG A 389 -9.57 3.34 5.01
C ARG A 389 -9.65 4.13 6.32
N LYS A 390 -10.50 3.69 7.25
CA LYS A 390 -10.74 4.43 8.50
C LYS A 390 -9.59 4.28 9.50
N PHE A 391 -8.98 3.09 9.58
CA PHE A 391 -8.03 2.78 10.66
C PHE A 391 -6.59 2.58 10.22
N LEU A 392 -6.32 2.28 8.94
CA LEU A 392 -4.98 1.88 8.49
C LEU A 392 -4.35 2.92 7.57
N VAL A 393 -5.06 3.41 6.54
CA VAL A 393 -4.50 4.26 5.46
C VAL A 393 -3.75 5.48 6.01
N ASN A 394 -4.32 6.17 7.01
CA ASN A 394 -3.72 7.39 7.59
C ASN A 394 -2.84 7.12 8.81
N THR A 395 -2.61 5.85 9.17
CA THR A 395 -1.75 5.47 10.30
C THR A 395 -0.37 5.05 9.79
N ARG A 396 0.49 6.02 9.47
CA ARG A 396 1.93 5.74 9.34
C ARG A 396 2.44 5.39 10.75
N SER A 397 2.80 4.12 10.96
CA SER A 397 3.26 3.60 12.26
C SER A 397 4.75 3.71 12.41
#